data_AF-X1P4U1-F1
#
_entry.id   AF-X1P4U1-F1
#
_cell.length_a   1.000
_cell.length_b   1.000
_cell.length_c   1.000
_cell.angle_alpha   90.00
_cell.angle_beta   90.00
_cell.angle_gamma   90.00
#
_symmetry.space_group_name_H-M   'P 1'
#
loop_
_entity.id
_entity.type
_entity.pdbx_description
1 polymer ?
#
loop_
_entity_poly.entity_id
_entity_poly.type
_entity_poly.pdbx_seq_one_letter_code
_entity_poly.pdbx_strand_id
1 'polypeptide(L)'
;VQKMWQPRQKQQQILERGWHWKESVPYNVSARWIFYKLYDYDHLFDADKKKAYRNLFLPLFSKARKQFYGNWRPDSLVDDSREEFLNGFGYLNEKEWLEEGIGRQECIIDKWQYSKYYVEIWFEAFAMKEQFRYFAPDITLAPFKGDASIEYKWRVAKRLEQMSERYSDKPIKILYFGGS
;
A
#
# COMPACT_ATOMS: atom_id res chain seq x y z
N VAL A 1 14.10 -32.01 -16.46
CA VAL A 1 13.70 -31.63 -15.09
C VAL A 1 14.43 -30.34 -14.72
N GLN A 2 13.72 -29.21 -14.67
CA GLN A 2 14.32 -27.93 -14.29
C GLN A 2 14.73 -28.01 -12.81
N LYS A 3 16.00 -27.74 -12.51
CA LYS A 3 16.53 -27.88 -11.15
C LYS A 3 15.92 -26.77 -10.28
N MET A 4 15.00 -27.14 -9.40
CA MET A 4 14.33 -26.22 -8.49
C MET A 4 15.39 -25.55 -7.60
N TRP A 5 15.37 -24.22 -7.53
CA TRP A 5 16.36 -23.47 -6.74
C TRP A 5 16.22 -23.81 -5.24
N GLN A 6 17.35 -24.16 -4.62
CA GLN A 6 17.41 -24.48 -3.19
C GLN A 6 18.17 -23.35 -2.43
N PRO A 7 17.49 -22.53 -1.63
CA PRO A 7 18.13 -21.53 -0.77
C PRO A 7 18.95 -22.20 0.35
N ARG A 8 19.90 -21.43 0.92
CA ARG A 8 20.61 -21.85 2.14
C ARG A 8 19.65 -21.85 3.34
N GLN A 9 19.98 -22.59 4.40
CA GLN A 9 19.12 -22.73 5.59
C GLN A 9 18.64 -21.38 6.16
N LYS A 10 19.54 -20.40 6.36
CA LYS A 10 19.15 -19.04 6.83
C LYS A 10 18.22 -18.33 5.83
N GLN A 11 18.43 -18.52 4.53
CA GLN A 11 17.59 -17.93 3.49
C GLN A 11 16.20 -18.57 3.44
N GLN A 12 16.13 -19.89 3.64
CA GLN A 12 14.87 -20.62 3.76
C GLN A 12 14.07 -20.12 4.97
N GLN A 13 14.71 -20.00 6.13
CA GLN A 13 14.07 -19.45 7.34
C GLN A 13 13.50 -18.04 7.09
N ILE A 14 14.26 -17.16 6.44
CA ILE A 14 13.81 -15.81 6.08
C ILE A 14 12.58 -15.85 5.16
N LEU A 15 12.56 -16.74 4.17
CA LEU A 15 11.46 -16.87 3.20
C LEU A 15 10.20 -17.49 3.83
N GLU A 16 10.35 -18.51 4.68
CA GLU A 16 9.24 -19.15 5.39
C GLU A 16 8.63 -18.18 6.39
N ARG A 17 9.46 -17.48 7.17
CA ARG A 17 8.98 -16.49 8.12
C ARG A 17 8.36 -15.29 7.42
N GLY A 18 8.90 -14.88 6.28
CA GLY A 18 8.27 -13.86 5.44
C GLY A 18 6.89 -14.28 4.93
N TRP A 19 6.73 -15.56 4.58
CA TRP A 19 5.44 -16.06 4.10
C TRP A 19 4.41 -16.08 5.22
N HIS A 20 4.82 -16.50 6.41
CA HIS A 20 3.98 -16.45 7.59
C HIS A 20 3.47 -15.04 7.91
N TRP A 21 4.33 -14.01 7.83
CA TRP A 21 3.88 -12.62 8.02
C TRP A 21 2.93 -12.15 6.92
N LYS A 22 3.12 -12.60 5.69
CA LYS A 22 2.19 -12.30 4.60
C LYS A 22 0.82 -12.92 4.86
N GLU A 23 0.76 -14.15 5.35
CA GLU A 23 -0.50 -14.85 5.68
C GLU A 23 -1.14 -14.40 6.99
N SER A 24 -0.38 -13.75 7.88
CA SER A 24 -0.93 -13.28 9.15
C SER A 24 -1.86 -12.07 9.00
N VAL A 25 -2.02 -11.53 7.78
CA VAL A 25 -2.85 -10.34 7.52
C VAL A 25 -3.77 -10.59 6.32
N PRO A 26 -5.01 -10.05 6.33
CA PRO A 26 -6.01 -10.30 5.28
C PRO A 26 -5.82 -9.43 4.02
N TYR A 27 -4.80 -8.57 3.98
CA TYR A 27 -4.53 -7.64 2.88
C TYR A 27 -3.19 -7.93 2.21
N ASN A 28 -3.04 -7.44 0.97
CA ASN A 28 -1.79 -7.57 0.25
C ASN A 28 -0.70 -6.67 0.86
N VAL A 29 0.54 -7.15 0.87
CA VAL A 29 1.67 -6.47 1.52
C VAL A 29 2.80 -6.19 0.53
N SER A 30 3.52 -5.08 0.75
CA SER A 30 4.69 -4.74 -0.06
C SER A 30 5.95 -5.44 0.46
N ALA A 31 6.99 -5.48 -0.37
CA ALA A 31 8.28 -6.05 0.02
C ALA A 31 8.90 -5.34 1.23
N ARG A 32 8.70 -4.02 1.34
CA ARG A 32 9.18 -3.23 2.48
C ARG A 32 8.47 -3.60 3.78
N TRP A 33 7.16 -3.87 3.74
CA TRP A 33 6.40 -4.28 4.91
C TRP A 33 6.93 -5.60 5.50
N ILE A 34 7.13 -6.60 4.65
CA ILE A 34 7.70 -7.90 5.04
C ILE A 34 9.11 -7.73 5.62
N PHE A 35 9.94 -6.89 4.99
CA PHE A 35 11.29 -6.64 5.49
C PHE A 35 11.28 -6.11 6.93
N TYR A 36 10.44 -5.14 7.25
CA TYR A 36 10.38 -4.59 8.61
C TYR A 36 9.91 -5.63 9.62
N LYS A 37 8.96 -6.49 9.27
CA LYS A 37 8.55 -7.58 10.16
C LYS A 37 9.71 -8.54 10.48
N LEU A 38 10.42 -8.97 9.44
CA LEU A 38 11.56 -9.89 9.60
C LEU A 38 12.76 -9.25 10.33
N TYR A 39 12.96 -7.94 10.15
CA TYR A 39 14.07 -7.21 10.75
C TYR A 39 13.78 -6.80 12.20
N ASP A 40 12.63 -6.16 12.44
CA ASP A 40 12.31 -5.54 13.72
C ASP A 40 11.70 -6.54 14.72
N TYR A 41 11.00 -7.58 14.25
CA TYR A 41 10.33 -8.55 15.15
C TYR A 41 11.03 -9.91 15.20
N ASP A 42 11.43 -10.47 14.06
CA ASP A 42 12.09 -11.79 14.05
C ASP A 42 13.63 -11.69 14.16
N HIS A 43 14.20 -10.49 14.07
CA HIS A 43 15.64 -10.22 14.17
C HIS A 43 16.51 -11.11 13.26
N LEU A 44 16.03 -11.43 12.05
CA LEU A 44 16.68 -12.39 11.14
C LEU A 44 17.88 -11.82 10.33
N PHE A 45 18.22 -10.56 10.55
CA PHE A 45 19.30 -9.87 9.84
C PHE A 45 20.33 -9.32 10.81
N ASP A 46 21.59 -9.70 10.59
CA ASP A 46 22.72 -9.25 11.44
C ASP A 46 23.29 -7.90 10.97
N ALA A 47 22.94 -7.47 9.75
CA ALA A 47 23.43 -6.24 9.14
C ALA A 47 22.54 -5.03 9.50
N ASP A 48 23.08 -3.82 9.30
CA ASP A 48 22.26 -2.61 9.40
C ASP A 48 21.08 -2.64 8.42
N LYS A 49 19.98 -1.99 8.83
CA LYS A 49 18.68 -2.01 8.14
C LYS A 49 18.79 -1.68 6.64
N LYS A 50 19.65 -0.73 6.27
CA LYS A 50 19.83 -0.31 4.87
C LYS A 50 20.56 -1.37 4.04
N LYS A 51 21.66 -1.93 4.57
CA LYS A 51 22.41 -3.02 3.91
C LYS A 51 21.59 -4.30 3.86
N ALA A 52 20.92 -4.67 4.95
CA ALA A 52 20.06 -5.84 5.01
C ALA A 52 18.96 -5.77 3.94
N TYR A 53 18.28 -4.62 3.80
CA TYR A 53 17.24 -4.44 2.80
C TYR A 53 17.78 -4.59 1.36
N ARG A 54 18.82 -3.84 1.01
CA ARG A 54 19.31 -3.74 -0.38
C ARG A 54 20.10 -4.96 -0.82
N ASN A 55 20.93 -5.51 0.06
CA ASN A 55 21.96 -6.49 -0.33
C ASN A 55 21.54 -7.94 0.00
N LEU A 56 20.63 -8.13 0.95
CA LEU A 56 20.21 -9.47 1.38
C LEU A 56 18.74 -9.72 1.02
N PHE A 57 17.84 -8.89 1.55
CA PHE A 57 16.40 -9.08 1.43
C PHE A 57 15.91 -8.98 -0.02
N LEU A 58 16.15 -7.85 -0.68
CA LEU A 58 15.64 -7.64 -2.05
C LEU A 58 16.14 -8.68 -3.05
N PRO A 59 17.45 -9.03 -3.11
CA PRO A 59 17.93 -10.08 -4.01
C PRO A 59 17.32 -11.45 -3.69
N LEU A 60 17.18 -11.79 -2.41
CA LEU A 60 16.61 -13.06 -1.97
C LEU A 60 15.14 -13.19 -2.39
N PHE A 61 14.30 -12.21 -2.07
CA PHE A 61 12.87 -12.24 -2.40
C PHE A 61 12.61 -12.08 -3.90
N SER A 62 13.46 -11.34 -4.62
CA SER A 62 13.40 -11.28 -6.08
C SER A 62 13.70 -12.65 -6.69
N LYS A 63 14.75 -13.34 -6.20
CA LYS A 63 15.12 -14.67 -6.68
C LYS A 63 14.05 -15.71 -6.35
N ALA A 64 13.53 -15.71 -5.11
CA ALA A 64 12.49 -16.64 -4.69
C ALA A 64 11.23 -16.52 -5.57
N ARG A 65 10.75 -15.30 -5.82
CA ARG A 65 9.58 -15.05 -6.68
C ARG A 65 9.80 -15.44 -8.14
N LYS A 66 11.00 -15.19 -8.69
CA LYS A 66 11.36 -15.59 -10.07
C LYS A 66 11.49 -17.11 -10.23
N GLN A 67 11.83 -17.81 -9.16
CA GLN A 67 12.05 -19.25 -9.16
C GLN A 67 10.84 -20.04 -8.64
N PHE A 68 9.72 -19.36 -8.35
CA PHE A 68 8.52 -19.97 -7.79
C PHE A 68 8.82 -20.82 -6.54
N TYR A 69 9.71 -20.33 -5.67
CA TYR A 69 10.12 -21.08 -4.48
C TYR A 69 9.01 -21.07 -3.43
N GLY A 70 8.50 -22.26 -3.10
CA GLY A 70 7.32 -22.40 -2.24
C GLY A 70 6.12 -21.69 -2.86
N ASN A 71 5.47 -20.82 -2.09
CA ASN A 71 4.33 -20.03 -2.56
C ASN A 71 4.72 -18.62 -3.06
N TRP A 72 6.02 -18.29 -3.08
CA TRP A 72 6.50 -17.00 -3.57
C TRP A 72 6.36 -16.91 -5.09
N ARG A 73 5.35 -16.18 -5.54
CA ARG A 73 5.07 -15.90 -6.95
C ARG A 73 5.42 -14.44 -7.30
N PRO A 74 5.60 -14.08 -8.58
CA PRO A 74 5.90 -12.69 -8.96
C PRO A 74 4.91 -11.66 -8.39
N ASP A 75 3.64 -12.02 -8.28
CA ASP A 75 2.50 -11.23 -7.79
C ASP A 75 2.27 -11.34 -6.26
N SER A 76 3.10 -12.08 -5.53
CA SER A 76 2.88 -12.32 -4.10
C SER A 76 3.12 -11.12 -3.20
N LEU A 77 3.69 -10.03 -3.73
CA LEU A 77 3.99 -8.78 -3.04
C LEU A 77 3.66 -7.60 -3.95
N VAL A 78 2.98 -6.59 -3.41
CA VAL A 78 2.56 -5.41 -4.19
C VAL A 78 3.73 -4.46 -4.38
N ASP A 79 3.89 -3.95 -5.61
CA ASP A 79 4.73 -2.80 -5.90
C ASP A 79 3.91 -1.54 -5.64
N ASP A 80 4.18 -0.86 -4.53
CA ASP A 80 3.49 0.35 -4.11
C ASP A 80 4.09 1.63 -4.72
N SER A 81 5.07 1.48 -5.62
CA SER A 81 5.88 2.57 -6.17
C SER A 81 5.72 2.81 -7.67
N ARG A 82 5.06 1.90 -8.39
CA ARG A 82 4.91 1.96 -9.85
C ARG A 82 3.46 1.73 -10.22
N GLU A 83 2.78 2.81 -10.59
CA GLU A 83 1.43 2.76 -11.14
C GLU A 83 1.52 2.89 -12.66
N GLU A 84 0.94 1.94 -13.39
CA GLU A 84 0.83 2.03 -14.85
C GLU A 84 -0.33 2.97 -15.20
N PHE A 85 -0.01 4.13 -15.79
CA PHE A 85 -1.02 5.07 -16.26
C PHE A 85 -1.48 4.66 -17.66
N LEU A 86 -2.50 3.81 -17.71
CA LEU A 86 -3.20 3.45 -18.93
C LEU A 86 -4.09 4.63 -19.37
N ASN A 87 -3.60 5.43 -20.32
CA ASN A 87 -4.34 6.55 -20.91
C ASN A 87 -4.86 6.17 -22.30
N GLY A 88 -6.02 6.71 -22.69
CA GLY A 88 -6.58 6.54 -24.05
C GLY A 88 -7.60 5.40 -24.21
N PHE A 89 -8.00 4.76 -23.10
CA PHE A 89 -9.14 3.84 -23.10
C PHE A 89 -10.41 4.60 -22.71
N GLY A 90 -11.45 4.50 -23.54
CA GLY A 90 -12.80 4.98 -23.31
C GLY A 90 -13.79 3.96 -23.87
N TYR A 91 -15.08 4.25 -23.77
CA TYR A 91 -16.10 3.39 -24.38
C TYR A 91 -15.95 3.44 -25.91
N LEU A 92 -16.00 2.29 -26.57
CA LEU A 92 -15.86 2.17 -28.03
C LEU A 92 -17.01 2.85 -28.75
N ASN A 93 -18.17 2.98 -28.10
CA ASN A 93 -19.35 3.67 -28.63
C ASN A 93 -20.34 4.09 -27.52
N GLU A 94 -21.34 4.86 -27.91
CA GLU A 94 -22.39 5.39 -27.04
C GLU A 94 -23.20 4.29 -26.33
N LYS A 95 -23.45 3.17 -27.02
CA LYS A 95 -24.21 2.05 -26.43
C LYS A 95 -23.43 1.39 -25.30
N GLU A 96 -22.14 1.15 -25.48
CA GLU A 96 -21.27 0.62 -24.43
C GLU A 96 -21.14 1.60 -23.26
N TRP A 97 -21.11 2.91 -23.52
CA TRP A 97 -21.13 3.93 -22.48
C TRP A 97 -22.43 3.92 -21.66
N LEU A 98 -23.58 3.77 -22.30
CA LEU A 98 -24.88 3.72 -21.62
C LEU A 98 -25.05 2.42 -20.83
N GLU A 99 -24.69 1.27 -21.42
CA GLU A 99 -24.88 -0.05 -20.83
C GLU A 99 -23.85 -0.37 -19.72
N GLU A 100 -22.57 -0.04 -19.94
CA GLU A 100 -21.51 -0.34 -18.98
C GLU A 100 -21.10 0.86 -18.13
N GLY A 101 -21.19 2.08 -18.67
CA GLY A 101 -20.75 3.30 -17.98
C GLY A 101 -21.77 3.81 -16.97
N ILE A 102 -23.01 4.09 -17.40
CA ILE A 102 -24.08 4.57 -16.50
C ILE A 102 -24.74 3.40 -15.78
N GLY A 103 -25.00 2.29 -16.47
CA GLY A 103 -25.67 1.12 -15.89
C GLY A 103 -24.91 0.42 -14.76
N ARG A 104 -23.57 0.53 -14.72
CA ARG A 104 -22.72 0.01 -13.64
C ARG A 104 -22.17 1.09 -12.70
N GLN A 105 -22.55 2.36 -12.91
CA GLN A 105 -22.14 3.40 -11.96
C GLN A 105 -22.88 3.19 -10.65
N GLU A 106 -22.13 2.79 -9.63
CA GLU A 106 -22.62 2.79 -8.26
C GLU A 106 -22.96 4.23 -7.87
N CYS A 107 -24.19 4.44 -7.39
CA CYS A 107 -24.54 5.69 -6.73
C CYS A 107 -23.80 5.74 -5.40
N ILE A 108 -22.58 6.30 -5.42
CA ILE A 108 -21.78 6.51 -4.21
C ILE A 108 -22.34 7.73 -3.51
N ILE A 109 -23.21 7.49 -2.54
CA ILE A 109 -23.73 8.53 -1.65
C ILE A 109 -22.56 9.06 -0.82
N ASP A 110 -22.48 10.39 -0.70
CA ASP A 110 -21.46 11.04 0.11
C ASP A 110 -21.61 10.64 1.59
N LYS A 111 -20.78 9.69 2.02
CA LYS A 111 -20.82 9.14 3.38
C LYS A 111 -20.58 10.21 4.46
N TRP A 112 -19.93 11.33 4.11
CA TRP A 112 -19.66 12.39 5.07
C TRP A 112 -20.88 13.25 5.35
N GLN A 113 -21.89 13.21 4.47
CA GLN A 113 -23.15 13.95 4.63
C GLN A 113 -23.77 13.73 6.02
N TYR A 114 -23.82 12.47 6.46
CA TYR A 114 -24.42 12.06 7.73
C TYR A 114 -23.41 11.95 8.88
N SER A 115 -22.12 12.13 8.62
CA SER A 115 -21.09 12.10 9.65
C SER A 115 -21.07 13.40 10.46
N LYS A 116 -20.70 13.29 11.73
CA LYS A 116 -20.45 14.44 12.62
C LYS A 116 -19.15 15.17 12.27
N TYR A 117 -18.20 14.48 11.63
CA TYR A 117 -16.88 14.99 11.29
C TYR A 117 -16.46 14.54 9.89
N TYR A 118 -15.74 15.38 9.16
CA TYR A 118 -14.95 14.95 8.02
C TYR A 118 -13.60 14.44 8.54
N VAL A 119 -13.21 13.21 8.20
CA VAL A 119 -12.02 12.56 8.78
C VAL A 119 -11.01 12.20 7.70
N GLU A 120 -9.74 12.48 7.95
CA GLU A 120 -8.61 11.97 7.18
C GLU A 120 -7.60 11.24 8.07
N ILE A 121 -6.88 10.26 7.51
CA ILE A 121 -5.79 9.55 8.18
C ILE A 121 -4.48 9.95 7.53
N TRP A 122 -3.57 10.52 8.31
CA TRP A 122 -2.26 11.00 7.88
C TRP A 122 -1.18 10.13 8.51
N PHE A 123 -0.15 9.76 7.76
CA PHE A 123 0.91 8.88 8.28
C PHE A 123 2.26 9.07 7.59
N GLU A 124 3.33 8.90 8.35
CA GLU A 124 4.70 9.03 7.84
C GLU A 124 5.16 7.76 7.12
N ALA A 125 4.92 6.60 7.73
CA ALA A 125 5.42 5.33 7.24
C ALA A 125 4.56 4.77 6.11
N PHE A 126 4.99 4.97 4.85
CA PHE A 126 4.25 4.47 3.67
C PHE A 126 3.99 2.96 3.68
N ALA A 127 4.82 2.19 4.38
CA ALA A 127 4.62 0.75 4.56
C ALA A 127 3.27 0.41 5.25
N MET A 128 2.62 1.36 5.91
CA MET A 128 1.31 1.16 6.56
C MET A 128 0.12 1.39 5.63
N LYS A 129 0.33 1.86 4.38
CA LYS A 129 -0.74 2.20 3.43
C LYS A 129 -1.77 1.08 3.28
N GLU A 130 -1.33 -0.14 3.05
CA GLU A 130 -2.26 -1.26 2.81
C GLU A 130 -3.05 -1.66 4.05
N GLN A 131 -2.51 -1.44 5.26
CA GLN A 131 -3.25 -1.67 6.51
C GLN A 131 -4.41 -0.67 6.61
N PHE A 132 -4.14 0.61 6.35
CA PHE A 132 -5.18 1.64 6.38
C PHE A 132 -6.20 1.48 5.24
N ARG A 133 -5.78 1.07 4.04
CA ARG A 133 -6.71 0.76 2.96
C ARG A 133 -7.66 -0.39 3.32
N TYR A 134 -7.19 -1.37 4.09
CA TYR A 134 -8.02 -2.48 4.52
C TYR A 134 -8.99 -2.08 5.65
N PHE A 135 -8.49 -1.43 6.71
CA PHE A 135 -9.32 -1.10 7.89
C PHE A 135 -10.14 0.19 7.74
N ALA A 136 -9.77 1.07 6.80
CA ALA A 136 -10.43 2.35 6.57
C ALA A 136 -10.57 2.63 5.06
N PRO A 137 -11.24 1.74 4.30
CA PRO A 137 -11.26 1.77 2.83
C PRO A 137 -11.81 3.08 2.26
N ASP A 138 -12.76 3.69 2.96
CA ASP A 138 -13.44 4.88 2.50
C ASP A 138 -12.85 6.18 3.07
N ILE A 139 -11.84 6.10 3.95
CA ILE A 139 -11.23 7.28 4.57
C ILE A 139 -10.06 7.74 3.71
N THR A 140 -10.00 9.05 3.49
CA THR A 140 -8.88 9.68 2.79
C THR A 140 -7.56 9.42 3.53
N LEU A 141 -6.59 8.83 2.81
CA LEU A 141 -5.27 8.48 3.31
C LEU A 141 -4.20 9.44 2.77
N ALA A 142 -3.45 10.11 3.65
CA ALA A 142 -2.39 11.05 3.27
C ALA A 142 -1.00 10.58 3.76
N PRO A 143 -0.21 9.90 2.91
CA PRO A 143 1.15 9.49 3.26
C PRO A 143 2.18 10.61 3.07
N PHE A 144 2.92 10.96 4.12
CA PHE A 144 3.96 12.01 4.07
C PHE A 144 5.37 11.51 3.74
N LYS A 145 5.67 10.21 3.96
CA LYS A 145 6.99 9.61 3.65
C LYS A 145 8.17 10.36 4.30
N GLY A 146 8.02 10.89 5.50
CA GLY A 146 8.99 11.78 6.14
C GLY A 146 8.72 13.24 5.77
N ASP A 147 9.75 13.99 5.34
CA ASP A 147 9.55 15.37 4.89
C ASP A 147 8.97 15.41 3.47
N ALA A 148 7.65 15.59 3.39
CA ALA A 148 6.94 15.70 2.13
C ALA A 148 7.34 16.98 1.37
N SER A 149 7.29 16.92 0.03
CA SER A 149 7.58 18.08 -0.82
C SER A 149 6.62 19.24 -0.54
N ILE A 150 7.09 20.47 -0.79
CA ILE A 150 6.27 21.70 -0.66
C ILE A 150 5.01 21.59 -1.54
N GLU A 151 5.15 21.09 -2.76
CA GLU A 151 4.04 20.85 -3.68
C GLU A 151 2.98 19.90 -3.08
N TYR A 152 3.42 18.80 -2.46
CA TYR A 152 2.51 17.86 -1.81
C TYR A 152 1.76 18.52 -0.64
N LYS A 153 2.48 19.26 0.22
CA LYS A 153 1.90 20.00 1.35
C LYS A 153 0.87 21.03 0.87
N TRP A 154 1.17 21.76 -0.20
CA TRP A 154 0.25 22.72 -0.82
C TRP A 154 -1.01 22.04 -1.36
N ARG A 155 -0.86 20.92 -2.08
CA ARG A 155 -2.01 20.15 -2.60
C ARG A 155 -2.90 19.64 -1.48
N VAL A 156 -2.32 19.14 -0.39
CA VAL A 156 -3.06 18.72 0.81
C VAL A 156 -3.81 19.91 1.41
N ALA A 157 -3.16 21.06 1.57
CA ALA A 157 -3.79 22.28 2.10
C ALA A 157 -4.98 22.74 1.24
N LYS A 158 -4.82 22.80 -0.09
CA LYS A 158 -5.91 23.18 -0.99
C LYS A 158 -7.08 22.22 -0.97
N ARG A 159 -6.83 20.92 -0.84
CA ARG A 159 -7.90 19.95 -0.64
C ARG A 159 -8.61 20.16 0.71
N LEU A 160 -7.89 20.46 1.80
CA LEU A 160 -8.52 20.75 3.09
C LEU A 160 -9.41 21.99 3.02
N GLU A 161 -8.99 23.05 2.33
CA GLU A 161 -9.82 24.24 2.06
C GLU A 161 -11.12 23.82 1.34
N GLN A 162 -11.02 23.05 0.25
CA GLN A 162 -12.18 22.54 -0.49
C GLN A 162 -13.13 21.70 0.36
N MET A 163 -12.60 20.84 1.24
CA MET A 163 -13.43 20.01 2.12
C MET A 163 -14.08 20.85 3.22
N SER A 164 -13.41 21.88 3.71
CA SER A 164 -13.99 22.84 4.66
C SER A 164 -15.12 23.65 4.04
N GLU A 165 -15.02 24.00 2.76
CA GLU A 165 -16.10 24.66 2.02
C GLU A 165 -17.27 23.70 1.75
N ARG A 166 -16.97 22.48 1.28
CA ARG A 166 -17.99 21.47 0.97
C ARG A 166 -18.79 21.01 2.19
N TYR A 167 -18.13 20.89 3.35
CA TYR A 167 -18.74 20.45 4.60
C TYR A 167 -18.67 21.57 5.65
N SER A 168 -19.20 22.74 5.33
CA SER A 168 -19.07 23.97 6.13
C SER A 168 -19.56 23.86 7.58
N ASP A 169 -20.48 22.95 7.88
CA ASP A 169 -21.02 22.68 9.21
C ASP A 169 -20.21 21.63 10.01
N LYS A 170 -19.20 21.01 9.40
CA LYS A 170 -18.50 19.84 9.96
C LYS A 170 -17.05 20.17 10.27
N PRO A 171 -16.58 19.90 11.50
CA PRO A 171 -15.16 19.99 11.80
C PRO A 171 -14.35 18.94 11.02
N ILE A 172 -13.20 19.35 10.49
CA ILE A 172 -12.19 18.46 9.93
C ILE A 172 -11.38 17.84 11.08
N LYS A 173 -11.27 16.51 11.10
CA LYS A 173 -10.44 15.75 12.03
C LYS A 173 -9.35 14.99 11.29
N ILE A 174 -8.10 15.23 11.68
CA ILE A 174 -6.94 14.53 11.15
C ILE A 174 -6.46 13.53 12.21
N LEU A 175 -6.42 12.25 11.86
CA LEU A 175 -5.79 11.21 12.65
C LEU A 175 -4.34 11.05 12.17
N TYR A 176 -3.38 11.58 12.91
CA TYR A 176 -1.97 11.56 12.53
C TYR A 176 -1.21 10.40 13.18
N PHE A 177 -0.51 9.60 12.37
CA PHE A 177 0.31 8.46 12.78
C PHE A 177 1.78 8.70 12.34
N GLY A 178 2.57 9.28 13.24
CA GLY A 178 4.01 9.49 13.07
C GLY A 178 4.84 8.51 13.90
N GLY A 179 6.12 8.36 13.55
CA GLY A 179 7.10 7.69 14.40
C GLY A 179 7.73 8.69 15.38
N SER A 180 8.01 8.25 16.62
CA SER A 180 8.90 8.96 17.55
C SER A 180 10.36 8.74 17.20
#